data_AF-A0A8T4AIU7-F1
#
_entry.id   AF-A0A8T4AIU7-F1
#
_cell.length_a   1.000
_cell.length_b   1.000
_cell.length_c   1.000
_cell.angle_alpha   90.00
_cell.angle_beta   90.00
_cell.angle_gamma   90.00
#
_symmetry.space_group_name_H-M   'P 1'
#
loop_
_entity.id
_entity.type
_entity.pdbx_description
1 polymer ?
#
loop_
_entity_poly.entity_id
_entity_poly.type
_entity_poly.pdbx_seq_one_letter_code
_entity_poly.pdbx_strand_id
1 'polypeptide(L)'
;MLLPDIHYDSTFQVNIDYHLGYLIYPQDCGQLESFADITRCVASAAWSDNTVINQITLYTQDKLETLVRNATIRQLLGIAIEQEALTFVYQPQYDLMNNRVVGAEALIRWHDAEF
;
A
#
# COMPACT_ATOMS: atom_id res chain seq x y z
N MET A 1 24.25 44.26 29.65
CA MET A 1 23.44 43.06 29.38
C MET A 1 24.17 42.28 28.30
N LEU A 2 25.00 41.32 28.70
CA LEU A 2 25.78 40.47 27.79
C LEU A 2 24.84 39.40 27.23
N LEU A 3 24.81 39.23 25.91
CA LEU A 3 24.10 38.11 25.26
C LEU A 3 24.77 36.79 25.68
N PRO A 4 24.02 35.69 25.86
CA PRO A 4 24.60 34.42 26.25
C PRO A 4 25.49 33.86 25.13
N ASP A 5 26.64 33.29 25.52
CA ASP A 5 27.55 32.59 24.62
C ASP A 5 26.84 31.37 24.01
N ILE A 6 26.61 31.41 22.70
CA ILE A 6 26.05 30.29 21.94
C ILE A 6 27.18 29.28 21.76
N HIS A 7 27.21 28.24 22.59
CA HIS A 7 28.06 27.07 22.36
C HIS A 7 27.56 26.32 21.13
N TYR A 8 28.29 26.43 20.02
CA TYR A 8 28.10 25.59 18.84
C TYR A 8 28.72 24.22 19.13
N ASP A 9 27.87 23.23 19.41
CA ASP A 9 28.30 21.83 19.52
C ASP A 9 28.64 21.32 18.10
N SER A 10 29.94 21.24 17.79
CA SER A 10 30.47 20.78 16.50
C SER A 10 30.31 19.27 16.28
N THR A 11 29.63 18.57 17.20
CA THR A 11 29.40 17.12 17.15
C THR A 11 27.95 16.73 16.86
N PHE A 12 27.06 17.68 16.57
CA PHE A 12 25.67 17.37 16.23
C PHE A 12 25.56 16.70 14.86
N GLN A 13 25.34 15.38 14.87
CA GLN A 13 25.04 14.59 13.68
C GLN A 13 23.53 14.33 13.60
N VAL A 14 22.92 14.69 12.47
CA VAL A 14 21.54 14.31 12.12
C VAL A 14 21.62 13.25 11.04
N ASN A 15 21.09 12.06 11.33
CA ASN A 15 20.80 11.07 10.30
C ASN A 15 19.41 11.36 9.74
N ILE A 16 19.33 11.58 8.43
CA ILE A 16 18.07 11.79 7.71
C ILE A 16 17.78 10.54 6.90
N ASP A 17 16.74 9.83 7.28
CA ASP A 17 16.21 8.74 6.48
C ASP A 17 15.29 9.31 5.39
N TYR A 18 15.44 8.81 4.16
CA TYR A 18 14.62 9.24 3.03
C TYR A 18 14.09 8.06 2.22
N HIS A 19 12.90 8.26 1.66
CA HIS A 19 12.26 7.36 0.71
C HIS A 19 11.97 8.16 -0.57
N LEU A 20 12.50 7.70 -1.70
CA LEU A 20 12.31 8.38 -2.99
C LEU A 20 11.80 7.39 -4.04
N GLY A 21 10.65 7.71 -4.62
CA GLY A 21 10.14 7.08 -5.84
C GLY A 21 10.11 8.11 -6.97
N TYR A 22 10.46 7.69 -8.19
CA TYR A 22 10.40 8.54 -9.38
C TYR A 22 9.71 7.81 -10.52
N LEU A 23 9.25 8.60 -11.51
CA LEU A 23 8.55 8.15 -12.69
C LEU A 23 8.79 9.13 -13.84
N ILE A 24 8.74 8.66 -15.09
CA ILE A 24 9.10 9.42 -16.28
C ILE A 24 7.86 9.65 -17.16
N TYR A 25 7.43 10.90 -17.32
CA TYR A 25 6.35 11.25 -18.26
C TYR A 25 6.92 11.52 -19.68
N PRO A 26 6.27 11.03 -20.77
CA PRO A 26 5.03 10.24 -20.82
C PRO A 26 5.25 8.72 -20.81
N GLN A 27 6.49 8.26 -20.61
CA GLN A 27 6.87 6.85 -20.77
C GLN A 27 6.18 5.92 -19.76
N ASP A 28 6.06 6.36 -18.51
CA ASP A 28 5.55 5.59 -17.37
C ASP A 28 4.13 6.01 -16.96
N CYS A 29 3.56 7.05 -17.60
CA CYS A 29 2.24 7.58 -17.30
C CYS A 29 1.48 7.75 -18.61
N GLY A 30 0.41 6.96 -18.79
CA GLY A 30 -0.53 7.12 -19.90
C GLY A 30 -1.28 8.47 -19.87
N GLN A 31 -2.45 8.53 -20.51
CA GLN A 31 -3.23 9.77 -20.68
C GLN A 31 -3.36 10.59 -19.38
N LEU A 32 -3.22 11.91 -19.56
CA LEU A 32 -2.87 13.00 -18.65
C LEU A 32 -3.64 13.19 -17.32
N GLU A 33 -4.56 12.32 -16.94
CA GLU A 33 -5.24 12.40 -15.63
C GLU A 33 -4.51 11.62 -14.53
N SER A 34 -3.54 10.77 -14.89
CA SER A 34 -2.97 9.78 -13.98
C SER A 34 -1.71 10.22 -13.22
N PHE A 35 -0.97 11.24 -13.69
CA PHE A 35 0.37 11.56 -13.15
C PHE A 35 0.38 11.93 -11.66
N ALA A 36 -0.55 12.77 -11.22
CA ALA A 36 -0.61 13.22 -9.82
C ALA A 36 -1.04 12.08 -8.87
N ASP A 37 -2.00 11.26 -9.29
CA ASP A 37 -2.44 10.07 -8.55
C ASP A 37 -1.34 9.02 -8.47
N ILE A 38 -0.71 8.71 -9.61
CA ILE A 38 0.47 7.83 -9.70
C ILE A 38 1.57 8.34 -8.76
N THR A 39 1.90 9.63 -8.80
CA THR A 39 2.96 10.21 -7.94
C THR A 39 2.63 10.04 -6.46
N ARG A 40 1.37 10.29 -6.04
CA ARG A 40 0.94 10.05 -4.66
C ARG A 40 1.01 8.59 -4.26
N CYS A 41 0.62 7.69 -5.15
CA CYS A 41 0.66 6.27 -4.88
C CYS A 41 2.12 5.78 -4.78
N VAL A 42 3.02 6.22 -5.67
CA VAL A 42 4.46 5.93 -5.62
C VAL A 42 5.09 6.45 -4.33
N ALA A 43 4.79 7.69 -3.94
CA ALA A 43 5.31 8.28 -2.71
C ALA A 43 4.82 7.54 -1.45
N SER A 44 3.53 7.18 -1.39
CA SER A 44 2.96 6.45 -0.25
C SER A 44 3.51 5.01 -0.17
N ALA A 45 3.70 4.33 -1.29
CA ALA A 45 4.32 3.02 -1.32
C ALA A 45 5.78 3.06 -0.87
N ALA A 46 6.55 4.03 -1.36
CA ALA A 46 7.94 4.24 -0.94
C ALA A 46 8.04 4.49 0.58
N TRP A 47 7.10 5.25 1.16
CA TRP A 47 7.02 5.46 2.61
C TRP A 47 6.62 4.21 3.40
N SER A 48 5.71 3.39 2.86
CA SER A 48 5.22 2.19 3.55
C SER A 48 6.19 1.02 3.53
N ASP A 49 7.19 1.03 2.64
CA ASP A 49 8.22 0.01 2.54
C ASP A 49 9.35 0.28 3.53
N ASN A 50 9.11 -0.06 4.80
CA ASN A 50 10.10 0.03 5.88
C ASN A 50 11.24 -1.00 5.75
N THR A 51 11.20 -1.89 4.76
CA THR A 51 12.27 -2.89 4.57
C THR A 51 13.48 -2.30 3.86
N VAL A 52 13.32 -1.11 3.27
CA VAL A 52 14.34 -0.45 2.46
C VAL A 52 14.43 1.04 2.82
N ILE A 53 15.23 1.34 3.85
CA ILE A 53 15.57 2.72 4.22
C ILE A 53 16.81 3.13 3.40
N ASN A 54 16.82 4.34 2.82
CA ASN A 54 17.90 4.88 1.96
C ASN A 54 18.09 4.21 0.59
N GLN A 55 17.02 3.79 -0.09
CA GLN A 55 17.11 3.41 -1.51
C GLN A 55 16.12 4.17 -2.40
N ILE A 56 16.49 4.27 -3.68
CA ILE A 56 15.65 4.82 -4.74
C ILE A 56 14.95 3.65 -5.42
N THR A 57 13.63 3.59 -5.32
CA THR A 57 12.84 2.52 -5.94
C THR A 57 12.34 2.96 -7.31
N LEU A 58 12.83 2.27 -8.36
CA LEU A 58 12.29 2.40 -9.71
C LEU A 58 10.93 1.67 -9.79
N TYR A 59 9.89 2.41 -10.15
CA TYR A 59 8.59 1.87 -10.49
C TYR A 59 8.49 1.71 -12.00
N THR A 60 8.78 0.50 -12.48
CA THR A 60 8.44 0.10 -13.85
C THR A 60 6.92 0.14 -14.05
N GLN A 61 6.46 0.22 -15.30
CA GLN A 61 5.03 0.23 -15.63
C GLN A 61 4.25 -0.90 -14.92
N ASP A 62 4.73 -2.15 -14.97
CA ASP A 62 4.08 -3.28 -14.30
C ASP A 62 3.96 -3.11 -12.77
N LYS A 63 5.00 -2.54 -12.14
CA LYS A 63 5.00 -2.25 -10.69
C LYS A 63 4.02 -1.14 -10.37
N LEU A 64 3.96 -0.13 -11.23
CA LEU A 64 3.06 0.99 -11.07
C LEU A 64 1.60 0.55 -11.23
N GLU A 65 1.26 -0.26 -12.24
CA GLU A 65 -0.07 -0.81 -12.43
C GLU A 65 -0.52 -1.63 -11.21
N THR A 66 0.37 -2.49 -10.70
CA THR A 66 0.10 -3.27 -9.48
C THR A 66 -0.15 -2.37 -8.27
N LEU A 67 0.67 -1.33 -8.12
CA LEU A 67 0.61 -0.39 -7.02
C LEU A 67 -0.69 0.42 -7.06
N VAL A 68 -1.04 0.99 -8.20
CA VAL A 68 -2.29 1.73 -8.41
C VAL A 68 -3.49 0.82 -8.15
N ARG A 69 -3.51 -0.38 -8.74
CA ARG A 69 -4.57 -1.37 -8.52
C ARG A 69 -4.75 -1.69 -7.04
N ASN A 70 -3.66 -1.91 -6.30
CA ASN A 70 -3.71 -2.21 -4.88
C ASN A 70 -4.20 -1.01 -4.03
N ALA A 71 -3.87 0.22 -4.43
CA ALA A 71 -4.39 1.42 -3.80
C ALA A 71 -5.90 1.56 -4.03
N THR A 72 -6.36 1.34 -5.27
CA THR A 72 -7.78 1.34 -5.63
C THR A 72 -8.56 0.28 -4.86
N ILE A 73 -8.08 -0.97 -4.84
CA ILE A 73 -8.72 -2.06 -4.08
C ILE A 73 -8.80 -1.72 -2.59
N ARG A 74 -7.77 -1.13 -2.00
CA ARG A 74 -7.80 -0.72 -0.57
C ARG A 74 -8.87 0.35 -0.30
N GLN A 75 -8.96 1.36 -1.17
CA GLN A 75 -9.97 2.39 -1.04
C GLN A 75 -11.38 1.79 -1.15
N LEU A 76 -11.62 0.98 -2.19
CA LEU A 76 -12.91 0.35 -2.42
C LEU A 76 -13.30 -0.64 -1.32
N LEU A 77 -12.35 -1.40 -0.78
CA LEU A 77 -12.58 -2.27 0.37
C LEU A 77 -13.02 -1.48 1.62
N GLY A 78 -12.43 -0.31 1.87
CA GLY A 78 -12.86 0.57 2.97
C GLY A 78 -14.34 0.94 2.84
N ILE A 79 -14.74 1.34 1.63
CA ILE A 79 -16.14 1.64 1.30
C ILE A 79 -17.03 0.40 1.45
N ALA A 80 -16.59 -0.76 0.97
CA ALA A 80 -17.33 -2.01 1.06
C ALA A 80 -17.58 -2.44 2.51
N ILE A 81 -16.63 -2.19 3.41
CA ILE A 81 -16.81 -2.42 4.85
C ILE A 81 -17.86 -1.46 5.43
N GLU A 82 -17.76 -0.16 5.13
CA GLU A 82 -18.72 0.85 5.59
C GLU A 82 -20.15 0.59 5.09
N GLN A 83 -20.28 0.03 3.88
CA GLN A 83 -21.55 -0.31 3.26
C GLN A 83 -22.05 -1.73 3.58
N GLU A 84 -21.37 -2.46 4.45
CA GLU A 84 -21.69 -3.86 4.79
C GLU A 84 -21.81 -4.77 3.54
N ALA A 85 -21.04 -4.48 2.49
CA ALA A 85 -21.07 -5.18 1.20
C ALA A 85 -20.26 -6.49 1.18
N LEU A 86 -19.69 -6.87 2.33
CA LEU A 86 -18.95 -8.13 2.51
C LEU A 86 -19.90 -9.23 2.97
N THR A 87 -19.85 -10.38 2.30
CA THR A 87 -20.68 -11.54 2.62
C THR A 87 -19.85 -12.71 3.12
N PHE A 88 -20.45 -13.57 3.94
CA PHE A 88 -19.82 -14.82 4.36
C PHE A 88 -20.34 -15.99 3.54
N VAL A 89 -19.43 -16.83 3.07
CA VAL A 89 -19.72 -18.16 2.55
C VAL A 89 -19.04 -19.20 3.43
N TYR A 90 -19.57 -20.41 3.46
CA TYR A 90 -19.05 -21.47 4.33
C TYR A 90 -18.54 -22.63 3.49
N GLN A 91 -17.26 -22.97 3.66
CA GLN A 91 -16.67 -24.15 3.03
C GLN A 91 -16.69 -25.32 4.03
N PRO A 92 -17.42 -26.42 3.75
CA PRO A 92 -17.48 -27.56 4.66
C PRO A 92 -16.13 -28.28 4.76
N GLN A 93 -15.77 -28.67 5.97
CA GLN A 93 -14.62 -29.52 6.27
C GLN A 93 -15.10 -30.95 6.50
N TYR A 94 -14.61 -31.89 5.68
CA TYR A 94 -15.01 -33.29 5.71
C TYR A 94 -13.98 -34.15 6.44
N ASP A 95 -14.47 -34.98 7.35
CA ASP A 95 -13.74 -36.14 7.84
C ASP A 95 -13.91 -37.28 6.82
N LEU A 96 -12.82 -37.59 6.13
CA LEU A 96 -12.80 -38.61 5.08
C LEU A 96 -12.91 -40.03 5.62
N MET A 97 -12.48 -40.28 6.87
CA MET A 97 -12.55 -41.62 7.45
C MET A 97 -13.97 -41.97 7.89
N ASN A 98 -14.68 -40.99 8.47
CA ASN A 98 -16.04 -41.18 8.96
C ASN A 98 -17.12 -40.69 7.99
N ASN A 99 -16.72 -40.20 6.81
CA ASN A 99 -17.57 -39.65 5.75
C ASN A 99 -18.64 -38.66 6.26
N ARG A 100 -18.23 -37.72 7.11
CA ARG A 100 -19.13 -36.72 7.72
C ARG A 100 -18.51 -35.33 7.72
N VAL A 101 -19.38 -34.32 7.69
CA VAL A 101 -18.96 -32.93 7.92
C VAL A 101 -18.60 -32.77 9.40
N VAL A 102 -17.41 -32.23 9.67
CA VAL A 102 -16.91 -31.99 11.04
C VAL A 102 -16.80 -30.51 11.38
N GLY A 103 -16.92 -29.63 10.39
CA GLY A 103 -16.88 -28.19 10.57
C GLY A 103 -17.14 -27.44 9.27
N ALA A 104 -17.06 -26.12 9.33
CA ALA A 104 -17.06 -25.27 8.16
C ALA A 104 -16.13 -24.09 8.38
N GLU A 105 -15.35 -23.75 7.36
CA GLU A 105 -14.54 -22.54 7.31
C GLU A 105 -15.40 -21.37 6.82
N ALA A 106 -15.46 -20.29 7.60
CA ALA A 106 -16.13 -19.07 7.18
C ALA A 106 -15.17 -18.25 6.31
N LEU A 107 -15.58 -17.98 5.08
CA LEU A 107 -14.81 -17.26 4.08
C LEU A 107 -15.53 -15.97 3.72
N ILE A 108 -14.81 -14.84 3.77
CA ILE A 108 -15.35 -13.55 3.34
C ILE A 108 -15.32 -13.46 1.81
N ARG A 109 -16.37 -12.88 1.23
CA ARG A 109 -16.49 -12.56 -0.18
C ARG A 109 -16.89 -11.10 -0.33
N TRP A 110 -16.25 -10.46 -1.29
CA TRP A 110 -16.62 -9.14 -1.77
C TRP A 110 -17.03 -9.29 -3.23
N HIS A 111 -18.23 -8.83 -3.57
CA HIS A 111 -18.75 -8.83 -4.92
C HIS A 111 -18.79 -7.39 -5.42
N ASP A 112 -17.74 -7.00 -6.14
CA ASP A 112 -17.66 -5.70 -6.80
C ASP A 112 -18.00 -5.88 -8.30
N ALA A 113 -18.55 -4.85 -8.94
CA ALA A 113 -18.93 -4.92 -10.35
C ALA A 113 -17.72 -4.66 -11.28
N GLU A 114 -16.68 -4.00 -10.78
CA GLU A 114 -15.48 -3.64 -11.54
C GLU A 114 -14.28 -4.56 -11.23
N PHE A 115 -14.28 -5.28 -10.10
CA PHE A 115 -13.15 -6.11 -9.63
C PHE A 115 -13.50 -7.58 -9.34
#